data_AF-I0X6M7-F1
#
_entry.id   AF-I0X6M7-F1
#
_cell.length_a   1.000
_cell.length_b   1.000
_cell.length_c   1.000
_cell.angle_alpha   90.00
_cell.angle_beta   90.00
_cell.angle_gamma   90.00
#
_symmetry.space_group_name_H-M   'P 1'
#
loop_
_entity.id
_entity.type
_entity.pdbx_description
1 polymer ?
#
loop_
_entity_poly.entity_id
_entity_poly.type
_entity_poly.pdbx_seq_one_letter_code
_entity_poly.pdbx_strand_id
1 'polypeptide(L)'
;MEMKDNIPLPTYYTILPACIRLNPRIIPGARLLWSDISVLSLKNGYCYSTNDFFARIYGVNIRTINLWIRNLKQLELVTITHFKTGDGNKVIRHIKPNTSHPELATFFAKEGKKMRMAYEKNMQLSHEKNCTENITRNNNTRLIKGIPLTELTSVDTVSDAELDNCFF
;
A
#
# COMPACT_ATOMS: atom_id res chain seq x y z
N MET A 1 -27.87 -11.57 6.92
CA MET A 1 -27.03 -10.40 6.56
C MET A 1 -25.59 -10.86 6.70
N GLU A 2 -24.74 -11.01 5.70
CA GLU A 2 -24.74 -10.89 4.24
C GLU A 2 -23.57 -11.76 3.77
N MET A 3 -23.61 -12.24 2.52
CA MET A 3 -22.55 -13.05 1.92
C MET A 3 -21.24 -12.25 1.94
N LYS A 4 -20.30 -12.63 2.81
CA LYS A 4 -18.93 -12.12 2.74
C LYS A 4 -18.32 -12.70 1.47
N ASP A 5 -18.11 -11.84 0.48
CA ASP A 5 -17.20 -12.11 -0.64
C ASP A 5 -15.98 -12.84 -0.08
N ASN A 6 -15.74 -14.06 -0.57
CA ASN A 6 -14.77 -14.99 -0.02
C ASN A 6 -13.36 -14.54 -0.41
N ILE A 7 -12.91 -13.42 0.16
CA ILE A 7 -11.60 -12.85 -0.07
C ILE A 7 -10.61 -13.77 0.62
N PRO A 8 -9.69 -14.39 -0.12
CA PRO A 8 -8.66 -15.21 0.50
C PRO A 8 -7.87 -14.32 1.46
N LEU A 9 -7.89 -14.70 2.75
CA LEU A 9 -7.09 -14.05 3.76
C LEU A 9 -5.62 -14.13 3.34
N PRO A 10 -4.84 -13.05 3.54
CA PRO A 10 -3.41 -13.08 3.25
C PRO A 10 -2.76 -14.21 4.05
N THR A 11 -2.05 -15.11 3.35
CA THR A 11 -1.37 -16.28 3.95
C THR A 11 0.06 -15.98 4.37
N TYR A 12 0.51 -14.73 4.26
CA TYR A 12 1.85 -14.30 4.66
C TYR A 12 1.86 -13.82 6.12
N TYR A 13 3.02 -13.93 6.75
CA TYR A 13 3.27 -13.31 8.05
C TYR A 13 4.03 -11.99 7.85
N THR A 14 3.89 -11.08 8.81
CA THR A 14 4.62 -9.81 8.85
C THR A 14 5.57 -9.76 10.05
N ILE A 15 6.62 -8.94 9.96
CA ILE A 15 7.52 -8.66 11.08
C ILE A 15 7.34 -7.20 11.48
N LEU A 16 7.07 -6.97 12.77
CA LEU A 16 6.92 -5.64 13.32
C LEU A 16 8.17 -5.23 14.12
N PRO A 17 9.05 -4.35 13.60
CA PRO A 17 10.25 -3.94 14.31
C PRO A 17 9.90 -3.12 15.55
N ALA A 18 10.81 -3.09 16.53
CA ALA A 18 10.60 -2.41 17.81
C ALA A 18 10.27 -0.92 17.64
N CYS A 19 10.95 -0.24 16.70
CA CYS A 19 10.74 1.17 16.36
C CYS A 19 9.33 1.48 15.82
N ILE A 20 8.58 0.49 15.35
CA ILE A 20 7.17 0.63 14.95
C ILE A 20 6.26 0.14 16.07
N ARG A 21 6.55 -1.04 16.65
CA ARG A 21 5.71 -1.66 17.68
C ARG A 21 5.57 -0.81 18.95
N LEU A 22 6.66 -0.19 19.39
CA LEU A 22 6.75 0.52 20.67
C LEU A 22 6.60 2.04 20.50
N ASN A 23 6.49 2.55 19.28
CA ASN A 23 6.41 4.00 19.07
C ASN A 23 5.02 4.53 19.46
N PRO A 24 4.92 5.40 20.47
CA PRO A 24 3.65 5.89 21.00
C PRO A 24 2.95 6.87 20.06
N ARG A 25 3.66 7.45 19.07
CA ARG A 25 3.09 8.40 18.11
C ARG A 25 2.31 7.73 16.98
N ILE A 26 2.53 6.43 16.77
CA ILE A 26 1.85 5.65 15.73
C ILE A 26 0.51 5.15 16.28
N ILE A 27 -0.57 5.41 15.52
CA ILE A 27 -1.90 4.87 15.82
C ILE A 27 -1.81 3.33 15.90
N PRO A 28 -2.40 2.66 16.90
CA PRO A 28 -2.25 1.21 17.08
C PRO A 28 -2.55 0.38 15.82
N GLY A 29 -3.65 0.67 15.10
CA GLY A 29 -3.99 -0.01 13.85
C GLY A 29 -3.04 0.31 12.69
N ALA A 30 -2.46 1.52 12.66
CA ALA A 30 -1.48 1.90 11.65
C ALA A 30 -0.17 1.09 11.75
N ARG A 31 0.15 0.53 12.92
CA ARG A 31 1.30 -0.38 13.10
C ARG A 31 1.11 -1.68 12.30
N LEU A 32 -0.10 -2.22 12.31
CA LEU A 32 -0.45 -3.41 11.51
C LEU A 32 -0.37 -3.08 10.02
N LEU A 33 -0.98 -1.96 9.61
CA LEU A 33 -0.93 -1.49 8.23
C LEU A 33 0.51 -1.29 7.73
N TRP A 34 1.39 -0.70 8.54
CA TRP A 34 2.80 -0.57 8.20
C TRP A 34 3.46 -1.93 7.97
N SER A 35 3.15 -2.92 8.81
CA SER A 35 3.70 -4.28 8.68
C SER A 35 3.29 -4.95 7.37
N ASP A 36 2.03 -4.79 6.95
CA ASP A 36 1.53 -5.32 5.69
C ASP A 36 2.12 -4.58 4.49
N ILE A 37 2.20 -3.24 4.54
CA ILE A 37 2.91 -2.43 3.54
C ILE A 37 4.36 -2.91 3.41
N SER A 38 5.04 -3.20 4.53
CA SER A 38 6.44 -3.62 4.52
C SER A 38 6.63 -4.92 3.75
N VAL A 39 5.77 -5.91 3.96
CA VAL A 39 5.85 -7.23 3.31
C VAL A 39 5.43 -7.15 1.85
N LEU A 40 4.32 -6.47 1.57
CA LEU A 40 3.82 -6.29 0.20
C LEU A 40 4.82 -5.51 -0.67
N SER A 41 5.65 -4.65 -0.06
CA SER A 41 6.71 -3.93 -0.75
C SER A 41 7.92 -4.80 -1.12
N LEU A 42 8.11 -5.98 -0.50
CA LEU A 42 9.31 -6.79 -0.73
C LEU A 42 9.37 -7.41 -2.13
N LYS A 43 8.21 -7.60 -2.77
CA LYS A 43 8.13 -8.22 -4.11
C LYS A 43 8.59 -7.28 -5.21
N ASN A 44 8.04 -6.06 -5.23
CA ASN A 44 8.22 -5.10 -6.33
C ASN A 44 8.98 -3.83 -5.90
N GLY A 45 9.40 -3.74 -4.63
CA GLY A 45 9.99 -2.54 -4.04
C GLY A 45 8.96 -1.53 -3.49
N TYR A 46 7.67 -1.84 -3.62
CA TYR A 46 6.56 -1.00 -3.17
C TYR A 46 5.25 -1.78 -3.11
N CYS A 47 4.31 -1.28 -2.31
CA CYS A 47 2.97 -1.81 -2.13
C CYS A 47 2.00 -1.13 -3.10
N TYR A 48 1.28 -1.94 -3.88
CA TYR A 48 0.21 -1.53 -4.80
C TYR A 48 -1.19 -1.57 -4.17
N SER A 49 -1.32 -2.11 -2.96
CA SER A 49 -2.64 -2.40 -2.40
C SER A 49 -3.47 -1.13 -2.18
N THR A 50 -4.75 -1.23 -2.51
CA THR A 50 -5.71 -0.13 -2.40
C THR A 50 -6.17 0.07 -0.96
N ASN A 51 -6.69 1.25 -0.64
CA ASN A 51 -7.29 1.48 0.69
C ASN A 51 -8.49 0.60 0.95
N ASP A 52 -9.23 0.31 -0.11
CA ASP A 52 -10.39 -0.56 -0.10
C ASP A 52 -10.01 -2.02 0.22
N PHE A 53 -8.88 -2.50 -0.32
CA PHE A 53 -8.29 -3.78 0.10
C PHE A 53 -7.99 -3.79 1.60
N PHE A 54 -7.27 -2.79 2.11
CA PHE A 54 -6.94 -2.71 3.53
C PHE A 54 -8.19 -2.56 4.42
N ALA A 55 -9.15 -1.75 4.00
CA ALA A 55 -10.42 -1.54 4.69
C ALA A 55 -11.17 -2.86 4.89
N ARG A 56 -11.24 -3.69 3.84
CA ARG A 56 -11.86 -5.01 3.92
C ARG A 56 -11.12 -5.97 4.83
N ILE A 57 -9.80 -6.12 4.71
CA ILE A 57 -9.06 -7.10 5.53
C ILE A 57 -9.06 -6.74 7.02
N TYR A 58 -9.07 -5.45 7.37
CA TYR A 58 -9.12 -5.01 8.77
C TYR A 58 -10.54 -4.79 9.28
N GLY A 59 -11.57 -4.88 8.42
CA GLY A 59 -12.95 -4.61 8.81
C GLY A 59 -13.18 -3.17 9.26
N VAL A 60 -12.50 -2.19 8.65
CA VAL A 60 -12.62 -0.76 8.96
C VAL A 60 -13.04 0.05 7.74
N ASN A 61 -13.45 1.30 7.93
CA ASN A 61 -13.77 2.18 6.81
C ASN A 61 -12.49 2.64 6.08
N ILE A 62 -12.58 2.87 4.76
CA ILE A 62 -11.55 3.50 3.92
C ILE A 62 -11.00 4.79 4.55
N ARG A 63 -11.85 5.62 5.19
CA ARG A 63 -11.43 6.83 5.90
C ARG A 63 -10.43 6.54 7.03
N THR A 64 -10.61 5.42 7.73
CA THR A 64 -9.69 4.96 8.78
C THR A 64 -8.34 4.56 8.19
N ILE A 65 -8.33 3.87 7.05
CA ILE A 65 -7.09 3.53 6.35
C ILE A 65 -6.35 4.79 5.89
N ASN A 66 -7.07 5.76 5.33
CA ASN A 66 -6.49 7.06 4.96
C ASN A 66 -5.85 7.77 6.15
N LEU A 67 -6.52 7.77 7.31
CA LEU A 67 -5.98 8.32 8.55
C LEU A 67 -4.69 7.60 8.97
N TRP A 68 -4.65 6.27 8.91
CA TRP A 68 -3.46 5.48 9.23
C TRP A 68 -2.30 5.78 8.28
N ILE A 69 -2.55 5.82 6.97
CA ILE A 69 -1.53 6.17 5.97
C ILE A 69 -0.99 7.58 6.23
N ARG A 70 -1.86 8.55 6.54
CA ARG A 70 -1.45 9.93 6.86
C ARG A 70 -0.56 9.97 8.10
N ASN A 71 -0.92 9.26 9.17
CA ASN A 71 -0.11 9.16 10.38
C ASN A 71 1.28 8.57 10.09
N LEU A 72 1.36 7.52 9.26
CA LEU A 72 2.64 6.93 8.84
C LEU A 72 3.48 7.88 7.97
N LYS A 73 2.85 8.63 7.04
CA LYS A 73 3.55 9.63 6.20
C LYS A 73 4.11 10.77 7.05
N GLN A 74 3.32 11.30 7.98
CA GLN A 74 3.72 12.41 8.86
C GLN A 74 4.86 12.05 9.82
N LEU A 75 4.95 10.77 10.20
CA LEU A 75 6.06 10.25 11.01
C LEU A 75 7.26 9.80 10.18
N GLU A 76 7.24 10.05 8.86
CA GLU A 76 8.29 9.66 7.91
C GLU A 76 8.60 8.16 7.92
N LEU A 77 7.60 7.31 8.21
CA LEU A 77 7.77 5.85 8.26
C LEU A 77 7.49 5.19 6.91
N VAL A 78 6.79 5.90 6.02
CA VAL A 78 6.52 5.48 4.64
C VAL A 78 6.70 6.66 3.69
N THR A 79 7.09 6.35 2.44
CA THR A 79 7.06 7.27 1.31
C THR A 79 5.92 6.90 0.39
N ILE A 80 5.20 7.90 -0.13
CA ILE A 80 4.08 7.72 -1.05
C ILE A 80 4.40 8.48 -2.33
N THR A 81 4.39 7.80 -3.47
CA THR A 81 4.58 8.42 -4.78
C THR A 81 3.38 8.16 -5.67
N HIS A 82 3.02 9.15 -6.48
CA HIS A 82 1.89 9.07 -7.40
C HIS A 82 2.40 9.20 -8.84
N PHE A 83 1.92 8.32 -9.70
CA PHE A 83 2.26 8.27 -11.12
C PHE A 83 0.99 8.45 -11.93
N LYS A 84 1.01 9.28 -12.95
CA LYS A 84 -0.07 9.31 -13.96
C LYS A 84 0.18 8.19 -14.96
N THR A 85 -0.89 7.54 -15.38
CA THR A 85 -0.86 6.57 -16.49
C THR A 85 -0.66 7.34 -17.80
N GLY A 86 -0.10 6.72 -18.83
CA GLY A 86 0.19 7.38 -20.12
C GLY A 86 -1.03 8.01 -20.81
N ASP A 87 -2.24 7.55 -20.47
CA ASP A 87 -3.52 8.11 -20.93
C ASP A 87 -4.00 9.32 -20.09
N GLY A 88 -3.27 9.70 -19.03
CA GLY A 88 -3.59 10.80 -18.13
C GLY A 88 -4.78 10.60 -17.20
N ASN A 89 -5.57 9.52 -17.41
CA ASN A 89 -6.86 9.34 -16.76
C ASN A 89 -6.78 8.66 -15.40
N LYS A 90 -5.63 8.09 -15.06
CA LYS A 90 -5.48 7.25 -13.88
C LYS A 90 -4.22 7.54 -13.10
N VAL A 91 -4.37 7.69 -11.79
CA VAL A 91 -3.26 7.89 -10.85
C VAL A 91 -2.96 6.58 -10.12
N ILE A 92 -1.71 6.12 -10.25
CA ILE A 92 -1.19 4.95 -9.56
C ILE A 92 -0.43 5.42 -8.31
N ARG A 93 -0.74 4.83 -7.16
CA ARG A 93 -0.08 5.12 -5.89
C ARG A 93 0.88 4.00 -5.53
N HIS A 94 2.15 4.32 -5.29
CA HIS A 94 3.13 3.41 -4.71
C HIS A 94 3.42 3.84 -3.28
N ILE A 95 3.29 2.92 -2.32
CA ILE A 95 3.69 3.15 -0.92
C ILE A 95 4.88 2.24 -0.62
N LYS A 96 5.95 2.78 -0.03
CA LYS A 96 7.09 1.98 0.43
C LYS A 96 7.53 2.40 1.83
N PRO A 97 8.11 1.49 2.64
CA PRO A 97 8.78 1.87 3.87
C PRO A 97 9.87 2.92 3.62
N ASN A 98 9.97 3.93 4.49
CA ASN A 98 10.98 4.96 4.34
C ASN A 98 12.33 4.47 4.88
N THR A 99 13.21 4.04 4.00
CA THR A 99 14.56 3.57 4.35
C THR A 99 15.55 4.70 4.61
N SER A 100 15.14 5.97 4.51
CA SER A 100 15.95 7.09 5.02
C SER A 100 15.94 7.13 6.56
N HIS A 101 14.96 6.48 7.20
CA HIS A 101 14.93 6.31 8.66
C HIS A 101 15.97 5.26 9.08
N PRO A 102 16.98 5.59 9.92
CA PRO A 102 18.10 4.69 10.23
C PRO A 102 17.69 3.33 10.77
N GLU A 103 16.76 3.29 11.74
CA GLU A 103 16.29 2.02 12.32
C GLU A 103 15.57 1.13 11.30
N LEU A 104 14.85 1.71 10.35
CA LEU A 104 14.18 0.96 9.28
C LEU A 104 15.21 0.47 8.25
N ALA A 105 16.21 1.28 7.91
CA ALA A 105 17.30 0.87 7.04
C ALA A 105 18.04 -0.36 7.60
N THR A 106 18.41 -0.31 8.89
CA THR A 106 19.05 -1.44 9.57
C THR A 106 18.14 -2.67 9.61
N PHE A 107 16.85 -2.48 9.89
CA PHE A 107 15.87 -3.57 9.90
C PHE A 107 15.78 -4.27 8.53
N PHE A 108 15.64 -3.53 7.43
CA PHE A 108 15.55 -4.14 6.09
C PHE A 108 16.87 -4.75 5.63
N ALA A 109 18.02 -4.20 6.02
CA ALA A 109 19.32 -4.80 5.75
C ALA A 109 19.47 -6.17 6.42
N LYS A 110 18.97 -6.31 7.65
CA LYS A 110 19.07 -7.54 8.44
C LYS A 110 18.00 -8.58 8.07
N GLU A 111 16.74 -8.17 8.05
CA GLU A 111 15.59 -9.07 7.95
C GLU A 111 14.98 -9.11 6.54
N GLY A 112 15.24 -8.11 5.69
CA GLY A 112 14.57 -7.94 4.40
C GLY A 112 14.73 -9.15 3.46
N LYS A 113 15.95 -9.71 3.37
CA LYS A 113 16.22 -10.89 2.53
C LYS A 113 15.44 -12.12 3.02
N LYS A 114 15.37 -12.33 4.33
CA LYS A 114 14.64 -13.44 4.96
C LYS A 114 13.14 -13.28 4.78
N MET A 115 12.61 -12.08 5.00
CA MET A 115 11.20 -11.76 4.79
C MET A 115 10.79 -11.98 3.33
N ARG A 116 11.63 -11.56 2.37
CA ARG A 116 11.36 -11.76 0.94
C ARG A 116 11.28 -13.24 0.56
N MET A 117 12.27 -14.03 0.96
CA MET A 117 12.26 -15.48 0.72
C MET A 117 11.04 -16.16 1.33
N ALA A 118 10.66 -15.76 2.55
CA ALA A 118 9.49 -16.32 3.21
C ALA A 118 8.18 -15.90 2.54
N TYR A 119 8.09 -14.66 2.06
CA TYR A 119 6.95 -14.16 1.30
C TYR A 119 6.79 -14.93 -0.02
N GLU A 120 7.87 -15.06 -0.79
CA GLU A 120 7.88 -15.80 -2.07
C GLU A 120 7.54 -17.28 -1.89
N LYS A 121 7.96 -17.91 -0.78
CA LYS A 121 7.67 -19.33 -0.49
C LYS A 121 6.21 -19.60 -0.07
N ASN A 122 5.56 -18.65 0.59
CA ASN A 122 4.24 -18.86 1.23
C ASN A 122 3.06 -18.20 0.48
N MET A 123 3.32 -17.38 -0.54
CA MET A 123 2.27 -16.73 -1.34
C MET A 123 1.85 -17.64 -2.50
N GLN A 124 0.75 -18.37 -2.35
CA GLN A 124 0.01 -18.90 -3.51
C GLN A 124 -0.64 -17.72 -4.25
N LEU A 125 -0.28 -17.51 -5.51
CA LEU A 125 -0.78 -16.42 -6.35
C LEU A 125 -2.32 -16.44 -6.42
N SER A 126 -3.00 -15.53 -5.71
CA SER A 126 -4.43 -15.26 -5.93
C SER A 126 -4.78 -13.78 -6.11
N HIS A 127 -3.85 -12.85 -5.82
CA HIS A 127 -4.19 -11.42 -5.73
C HIS A 127 -3.64 -10.52 -6.85
N GLU A 128 -2.98 -11.05 -7.88
CA GLU A 128 -2.39 -10.22 -8.94
C GLU A 128 -3.40 -9.63 -9.92
N LYS A 129 -4.63 -10.16 -10.02
CA LYS A 129 -5.56 -9.76 -11.10
C LYS A 129 -6.40 -8.50 -10.83
N ASN A 130 -6.49 -8.00 -9.59
CA ASN A 130 -7.39 -6.87 -9.25
C ASN A 130 -6.71 -5.63 -8.62
N CYS A 131 -5.38 -5.61 -8.45
CA CYS A 131 -4.69 -4.43 -7.88
C CYS A 131 -4.39 -3.32 -8.89
N THR A 132 -4.97 -3.37 -10.09
CA THR A 132 -4.87 -2.27 -11.06
C THR A 132 -5.89 -1.18 -10.78
N GLU A 133 -6.94 -1.39 -10.00
CA GLU A 133 -8.02 -0.40 -9.83
C GLU A 133 -7.80 0.51 -8.61
N ASN A 134 -6.86 1.45 -8.73
CA ASN A 134 -6.77 2.58 -7.81
C ASN A 134 -7.92 3.54 -8.09
N ILE A 135 -9.06 3.28 -7.45
CA ILE A 135 -10.23 4.14 -7.42
C ILE A 135 -9.88 5.37 -6.56
N THR A 136 -9.37 6.42 -7.20
CA THR A 136 -9.87 7.78 -6.90
C THR A 136 -10.98 8.04 -7.91
N ARG A 137 -12.16 7.43 -7.69
CA ARG A 137 -13.37 7.95 -8.32
C ARG A 137 -13.72 9.22 -7.54
N ASN A 138 -13.51 10.38 -8.15
CA ASN A 138 -14.55 11.38 -8.04
C ASN A 138 -15.85 10.64 -8.37
N ASN A 139 -16.79 10.61 -7.43
CA ASN A 139 -18.06 9.92 -7.58
C ASN A 139 -18.70 10.30 -8.91
N ASN A 140 -18.56 9.46 -9.93
CA ASN A 140 -19.51 9.27 -11.01
C ASN A 140 -19.16 8.00 -11.81
N THR A 141 -20.20 7.21 -12.04
CA THR A 141 -20.26 5.87 -12.64
C THR A 141 -19.57 5.74 -14.00
N ARG A 142 -18.80 4.66 -14.22
CA ARG A 142 -18.98 3.62 -15.27
C ARG A 142 -17.79 2.64 -15.29
N LEU A 143 -18.09 1.36 -15.43
CA LEU A 143 -17.15 0.23 -15.53
C LEU A 143 -16.49 0.23 -16.90
N ILE A 144 -15.14 0.15 -16.99
CA ILE A 144 -14.46 -0.25 -18.23
C ILE A 144 -13.32 -1.23 -17.89
N LYS A 145 -13.32 -2.36 -18.61
CA LYS A 145 -12.40 -3.51 -18.51
C LYS A 145 -10.97 -3.15 -18.91
N GLY A 146 -10.01 -3.91 -18.36
CA GLY A 146 -8.58 -3.61 -18.28
C GLY A 146 -7.76 -3.55 -19.59
N ILE A 147 -6.56 -2.96 -19.44
CA ILE A 147 -5.56 -2.73 -20.51
C ILE A 147 -4.18 -3.28 -20.04
N PRO A 148 -3.34 -3.86 -20.93
CA PRO A 148 -2.09 -4.55 -20.58
C PRO A 148 -0.88 -3.63 -20.34
N LEU A 149 0.18 -4.21 -19.79
CA LEU A 149 1.30 -3.58 -19.06
C LEU A 149 2.45 -2.97 -19.91
N THR A 150 2.26 -2.60 -21.17
CA THR A 150 3.40 -2.31 -22.08
C THR A 150 3.74 -0.84 -22.35
N GLU A 151 3.06 0.15 -21.77
CA GLU A 151 3.33 1.58 -22.08
C GLU A 151 3.48 2.45 -20.82
N LEU A 152 4.54 2.21 -20.04
CA LEU A 152 4.97 3.08 -18.93
C LEU A 152 6.27 3.80 -19.30
N THR A 153 6.23 4.65 -20.33
CA THR A 153 7.41 5.43 -20.77
C THR A 153 7.11 6.93 -20.85
N SER A 154 6.73 7.53 -19.72
CA SER A 154 7.01 8.94 -19.39
C SER A 154 6.61 9.19 -17.93
N VAL A 155 7.59 9.39 -17.06
CA VAL A 155 7.39 9.57 -15.61
C VAL A 155 7.36 11.05 -15.30
N ASP A 156 6.18 11.65 -15.31
CA ASP A 156 5.96 12.96 -14.68
C ASP A 156 5.46 12.74 -13.26
N THR A 157 6.30 13.05 -12.28
CA THR A 157 5.94 13.01 -10.86
C THR A 157 4.92 14.10 -10.56
N VAL A 158 3.73 13.72 -10.08
CA VAL A 158 2.69 14.67 -9.66
C VAL A 158 3.12 15.32 -8.33
N SER A 159 3.15 16.65 -8.28
CA SER A 159 3.56 17.40 -7.09
C SER A 159 2.57 17.23 -5.93
N ASP A 160 3.07 17.21 -4.69
CA ASP A 160 2.27 16.99 -3.47
C ASP A 160 1.10 18.01 -3.31
N ALA A 161 1.22 19.21 -3.87
CA ALA A 161 0.22 20.28 -3.76
C ALA A 161 -1.09 20.03 -4.54
N GLU A 162 -1.08 19.18 -5.57
CA GLU A 162 -2.28 18.84 -6.35
C GLU A 162 -3.14 17.76 -5.67
N LEU A 163 -2.58 17.04 -4.70
CA LEU A 163 -3.23 15.89 -4.07
C LEU A 163 -3.97 16.23 -2.79
N ASP A 164 -3.59 17.32 -2.10
CA ASP A 164 -4.27 17.74 -0.86
C ASP A 164 -5.73 18.18 -1.10
N ASN A 165 -6.08 18.56 -2.33
CA ASN A 165 -7.47 18.83 -2.74
C ASN A 165 -8.30 17.57 -3.07
N CYS A 166 -7.71 16.37 -3.06
CA CYS A 166 -8.39 15.11 -3.38
C CYS A 166 -8.71 14.25 -2.14
N PHE A 167 -8.41 14.72 -0.91
CA PHE A 167 -8.49 13.90 0.31
C PHE A 167 -9.46 14.40 1.40
N PHE A 168 -10.50 15.17 1.03
CA PHE A 168 -11.66 15.44 1.88
C PHE A 168 -12.88 14.63 1.45
#